data_AF-U4LPY9-F1
#
_entry.id   AF-U4LPY9-F1
#
_cell.length_a   1.000
_cell.length_b   1.000
_cell.length_c   1.000
_cell.angle_alpha   90.00
_cell.angle_beta   90.00
_cell.angle_gamma   90.00
#
_symmetry.space_group_name_H-M   'P 1'
#
loop_
_entity.id
_entity.type
_entity.pdbx_description
1 polymer ?
#
loop_
_entity_poly.entity_id
_entity_poly.type
_entity_poly.pdbx_seq_one_letter_code
_entity_poly.pdbx_strand_id
1 'polypeptide(L)'
;MLRDYLDTLNIGNRFVIRDYLDTLNIDNRCMKGNSQVLSLAMYGSWQVASVSFEYHEPDIFRGCKPDQNIYLQFPKRRIEGRAVPVNVTVDCDFYGMTPFYESPEDMIKYDIIAVTGLSAHAFGSWKSPDQAHVMWLRDFLKIDLADSRVLTWGYHSDIKNDQSTTSIAAISRDFLQDIKFARRKSASDRPLILIGHSLGGLVLQQALADAGKETDEENGTLLRSCIGILFFGVPNLGLNPQASRHW
;
A
#
# COMPACT_ATOMS: atom_id res chain seq x y z
N MET A 1 1.41 -3.72 -8.31
CA MET A 1 2.17 -2.64 -7.65
C MET A 1 3.57 -2.59 -8.26
N LEU A 2 4.19 -1.41 -8.31
CA LEU A 2 5.58 -1.22 -8.75
C LEU A 2 6.41 -0.61 -7.61
N ARG A 3 7.65 -1.06 -7.43
CA ARG A 3 8.59 -0.54 -6.43
C ARG A 3 9.97 -0.29 -7.07
N ASP A 4 10.53 0.90 -6.88
CA ASP A 4 11.90 1.24 -7.31
C ASP A 4 12.75 1.64 -6.11
N TYR A 5 14.00 1.17 -6.07
CA TYR A 5 14.93 1.39 -4.96
C TYR A 5 15.82 2.62 -5.23
N LEU A 6 15.79 3.61 -4.34
CA LEU A 6 16.41 4.93 -4.54
C LEU A 6 17.77 5.12 -3.84
N ASP A 7 18.54 4.06 -3.67
CA ASP A 7 19.57 3.99 -2.61
C ASP A 7 20.95 4.57 -2.90
N THR A 8 21.07 5.64 -3.68
CA THR A 8 22.43 6.18 -3.90
C THR A 8 22.57 7.67 -4.04
N LEU A 9 21.48 8.42 -4.14
CA LEU A 9 21.60 9.83 -4.40
C LEU A 9 20.43 10.49 -3.70
N ASN A 10 20.73 11.48 -2.88
CA ASN A 10 19.79 12.36 -2.18
C ASN A 10 19.02 13.24 -3.19
N ILE A 11 18.54 12.61 -4.27
CA ILE A 11 17.82 13.18 -5.40
C ILE A 11 16.42 13.40 -4.86
N GLY A 12 16.13 14.62 -4.44
CA GLY A 12 14.80 14.99 -3.98
C GLY A 12 13.71 14.61 -4.99
N ASN A 13 12.54 14.21 -4.49
CA ASN A 13 11.22 14.14 -5.15
C ASN A 13 11.15 13.86 -6.67
N ARG A 14 12.07 13.08 -7.26
CA ARG A 14 11.99 12.70 -8.68
C ARG A 14 11.11 11.46 -8.82
N PHE A 15 10.01 11.62 -9.54
CA PHE A 15 9.06 10.55 -9.87
C PHE A 15 9.57 9.70 -11.05
N VAL A 16 10.70 9.00 -10.86
CA VAL A 16 11.38 8.21 -11.90
C VAL A 16 10.47 7.13 -12.48
N ILE A 17 9.68 6.46 -11.64
CA ILE A 17 8.71 5.45 -12.09
C ILE A 17 7.65 6.08 -12.99
N ARG A 18 7.12 7.26 -12.61
CA ARG A 18 6.10 7.96 -13.40
C ARG A 18 6.61 8.30 -14.80
N ASP A 19 7.80 8.91 -14.87
CA ASP A 19 8.42 9.26 -16.15
C ASP A 19 8.68 8.03 -17.03
N TYR A 20 8.86 6.85 -16.44
CA TYR A 20 9.00 5.60 -17.19
C TYR A 20 7.64 5.09 -17.68
N LEU A 21 6.63 5.08 -16.82
CA LEU A 21 5.28 4.64 -17.15
C LEU A 21 4.66 5.45 -18.29
N ASP A 22 4.96 6.75 -18.35
CA ASP A 22 4.54 7.63 -19.44
C ASP A 22 5.22 7.31 -20.79
N THR A 23 6.33 6.57 -20.78
CA THR A 23 7.10 6.18 -21.97
C THR A 23 6.87 4.74 -22.43
N LEU A 24 6.07 3.96 -21.71
CA LEU A 24 5.76 2.58 -22.08
C LEU A 24 4.97 2.53 -23.41
N ASN A 25 5.52 1.79 -24.37
CA ASN A 25 4.84 1.48 -25.62
C ASN A 25 4.02 0.21 -25.48
N ILE A 26 2.79 0.23 -25.97
CA ILE A 26 1.90 -0.93 -26.03
C ILE A 26 1.52 -1.10 -27.49
N ASP A 27 1.76 -2.31 -28.03
CA ASP A 27 1.55 -2.62 -29.45
C ASP A 27 2.23 -1.62 -30.41
N ASN A 28 3.49 -1.25 -30.10
CA ASN A 28 4.29 -0.26 -30.84
C ASN A 28 3.69 1.16 -30.89
N ARG A 29 2.74 1.51 -29.99
CA ARG A 29 2.22 2.87 -29.82
C ARG A 29 2.47 3.38 -28.41
N CYS A 30 2.98 4.60 -28.30
CA CYS A 30 3.02 5.33 -27.03
C CYS A 30 1.61 5.84 -26.75
N MET A 31 0.85 5.14 -25.89
CA MET A 31 -0.45 5.63 -25.47
C MET A 31 -0.28 6.50 -24.23
N LYS A 32 -0.08 7.81 -24.43
CA LYS A 32 -0.28 8.80 -23.36
C LYS A 32 -1.69 8.59 -22.80
N GLY A 33 -1.80 8.25 -21.51
CA GLY A 33 -3.07 8.05 -20.82
C GLY A 33 -3.58 6.61 -20.71
N ASN A 34 -2.87 5.58 -21.20
CA ASN A 34 -3.30 4.19 -20.98
C ASN A 34 -2.93 3.64 -19.59
N SER A 35 -1.84 4.14 -19.01
CA SER A 35 -1.45 3.87 -17.63
C SER A 35 -2.00 4.98 -16.74
N GLN A 36 -2.87 4.64 -15.81
CA GLN A 36 -3.22 5.54 -14.71
C GLN A 36 -2.24 5.23 -13.58
N VAL A 37 -1.27 6.12 -13.35
CA VAL A 37 -0.49 6.12 -12.10
C VAL A 37 -1.45 6.61 -11.02
N LEU A 38 -2.02 5.66 -10.30
CA LEU A 38 -3.10 5.91 -9.34
C LEU A 38 -2.57 6.63 -8.09
N SER A 39 -1.30 6.37 -7.74
CA SER A 39 -0.61 7.02 -6.64
C SER A 39 0.90 6.73 -6.69
N LEU A 40 1.73 7.63 -6.16
CA LEU A 40 3.18 7.47 -6.12
C LEU A 40 3.78 8.00 -4.82
N ALA A 41 3.86 7.13 -3.81
CA ALA A 41 4.30 7.51 -2.47
C ALA A 41 5.71 6.98 -2.16
N MET A 42 6.44 7.74 -1.35
CA MET A 42 7.70 7.32 -0.77
C MET A 42 7.47 6.35 0.39
N TYR A 43 8.21 5.25 0.37
CA TYR A 43 8.26 4.24 1.41
C TYR A 43 9.74 4.06 1.76
N GLY A 44 10.23 4.94 2.65
CA GLY A 44 11.65 5.17 2.96
C GLY A 44 12.59 5.16 1.76
N SER A 45 13.34 4.07 1.49
CA SER A 45 14.25 4.01 0.33
C SER A 45 13.58 3.56 -0.97
N TRP A 46 12.27 3.30 -0.94
CA TRP A 46 11.49 2.86 -2.10
C TRP A 46 10.53 3.95 -2.56
N GLN A 47 10.34 4.04 -3.86
CA GLN A 47 9.19 4.70 -4.45
C GLN A 47 8.18 3.63 -4.88
N VAL A 48 6.92 3.75 -4.45
CA VAL A 48 5.88 2.74 -4.69
C VAL A 48 4.75 3.33 -5.51
N ALA A 49 4.35 2.64 -6.57
CA ALA A 49 3.26 3.04 -7.45
C ALA A 49 2.17 1.96 -7.56
N SER A 50 0.91 2.40 -7.56
CA SER A 50 -0.20 1.59 -8.08
C SER A 50 -0.50 2.02 -9.50
N VAL A 51 -0.58 1.05 -10.42
CA VAL A 51 -0.83 1.30 -11.83
C VAL A 51 -2.01 0.46 -12.28
N SER A 52 -2.92 1.07 -13.03
CA SER A 52 -3.95 0.36 -13.79
C SER A 52 -3.81 0.69 -15.27
N PHE A 53 -4.09 -0.31 -16.12
CA PHE A 53 -4.12 -0.16 -17.57
C PHE A 53 -5.56 -0.15 -18.05
N GLU A 54 -5.96 0.88 -18.81
CA GLU A 54 -7.36 1.08 -19.21
C GLU A 54 -7.78 0.17 -20.37
N TYR A 55 -6.92 0.02 -21.38
CA TYR A 55 -7.25 -0.71 -22.61
C TYR A 55 -6.51 -2.05 -22.72
N HIS A 56 -5.20 -2.02 -22.50
CA HIS A 56 -4.35 -3.20 -22.69
C HIS A 56 -3.18 -3.18 -21.70
N GLU A 57 -3.01 -4.29 -21.00
CA GLU A 57 -1.86 -4.52 -20.12
C GLU A 57 -0.62 -4.85 -20.98
N PRO A 58 0.49 -4.10 -20.85
CA PRO A 58 1.73 -4.41 -21.54
C PRO A 58 2.23 -5.85 -21.26
N ASP A 59 2.75 -6.53 -22.29
CA ASP A 59 3.27 -7.91 -22.18
C ASP A 59 4.28 -8.12 -21.05
N ILE A 60 5.08 -7.09 -20.74
CA ILE A 60 6.07 -7.10 -19.66
C ILE A 60 5.47 -7.35 -18.27
N PHE A 61 4.17 -7.07 -18.09
CA PHE A 61 3.44 -7.27 -16.82
C PHE A 61 2.59 -8.53 -16.79
N ARG A 62 2.24 -9.12 -17.96
CA ARG A 62 1.38 -10.32 -18.06
C ARG A 62 1.89 -11.54 -17.27
N GLY A 63 3.18 -11.58 -16.94
CA GLY A 63 3.78 -12.65 -16.16
C GLY A 63 3.52 -12.57 -14.65
N CYS A 64 2.84 -11.53 -14.15
CA CYS A 64 2.68 -11.30 -12.72
C CYS A 64 1.72 -12.35 -12.14
N LYS A 65 2.21 -13.12 -11.16
CA LYS A 65 1.44 -14.19 -10.51
C LYS A 65 1.49 -14.02 -8.99
N PRO A 66 0.46 -14.50 -8.27
CA PRO A 66 0.48 -14.47 -6.81
C PRO A 66 1.77 -15.08 -6.26
N ASP A 67 2.31 -14.45 -5.22
CA ASP A 67 3.56 -14.82 -4.54
C ASP A 67 4.81 -14.79 -5.44
N GLN A 68 4.76 -14.09 -6.57
CA GLN A 68 5.87 -13.97 -7.51
C GLN A 68 6.15 -12.51 -7.90
N ASN A 69 7.35 -12.06 -7.57
CA ASN A 69 7.85 -10.77 -8.03
C ASN A 69 8.40 -10.88 -9.46
N ILE A 70 8.07 -9.90 -10.31
CA ILE A 70 8.79 -9.66 -11.56
C ILE A 70 9.82 -8.57 -11.32
N TYR A 71 11.04 -8.78 -11.81
CA TYR A 71 12.11 -7.79 -11.77
C TYR A 71 12.34 -7.21 -13.16
N LEU A 72 12.10 -5.91 -13.30
CA LEU A 72 12.27 -5.17 -14.53
C LEU A 72 13.49 -4.28 -14.41
N GLN A 73 14.42 -4.42 -15.36
CA GLN A 73 15.56 -3.52 -15.49
C GLN A 73 15.29 -2.53 -16.62
N PHE A 74 15.32 -1.24 -16.29
CA PHE A 74 15.13 -0.20 -17.27
C PHE A 74 16.45 0.47 -17.68
N PRO A 75 16.50 1.10 -18.87
CA PRO A 75 17.68 1.84 -19.30
C PRO A 75 18.11 2.87 -18.25
N LYS A 76 19.43 3.02 -18.07
CA LYS A 76 19.98 3.98 -17.12
C LYS A 76 19.47 5.39 -17.42
N ARG A 77 18.90 6.06 -16.42
CA ARG A 77 18.48 7.46 -16.51
C ARG A 77 19.63 8.37 -16.08
N ARG A 78 19.77 9.51 -16.74
CA ARG A 78 20.68 10.56 -16.27
C ARG A 78 19.97 11.42 -15.24
N ILE A 79 20.42 11.35 -13.99
CA ILE A 79 19.94 12.19 -12.90
C ILE A 79 21.12 13.00 -12.40
N GLU A 80 21.04 14.33 -12.49
CA GLU A 80 22.11 15.26 -12.07
C GLU A 80 23.48 14.89 -12.68
N GLY A 81 23.46 14.49 -13.96
CA GLY A 81 24.66 14.10 -14.70
C GLY A 81 25.17 12.68 -14.43
N ARG A 82 24.60 11.96 -13.45
CA ARG A 82 24.96 10.56 -13.13
C ARG A 82 24.01 9.58 -13.82
N ALA A 83 24.55 8.51 -14.37
CA ALA A 83 23.76 7.43 -14.95
C ALA A 83 23.33 6.45 -13.84
N VAL A 84 22.03 6.42 -13.54
CA VAL A 84 21.44 5.61 -12.46
C VAL A 84 20.64 4.46 -13.08
N PRO A 85 20.90 3.19 -12.69
CA PRO A 85 20.02 2.08 -13.07
C PRO A 85 18.68 2.22 -12.36
N VAL A 86 17.58 1.90 -13.05
CA VAL A 86 16.24 1.90 -12.49
C VAL A 86 15.77 0.45 -12.45
N ASN A 87 15.57 -0.07 -11.25
CA ASN A 87 15.25 -1.47 -11.01
C ASN A 87 13.87 -1.54 -10.37
N VAL A 88 12.89 -1.97 -11.16
CA VAL A 88 11.50 -2.02 -10.70
C VAL A 88 11.10 -3.44 -10.37
N THR A 89 10.67 -3.63 -9.13
CA THR A 89 9.98 -4.84 -8.70
C THR A 89 8.48 -4.65 -8.92
N VAL A 90 7.86 -5.64 -9.54
CA VAL A 90 6.41 -5.71 -9.75
C VAL A 90 5.86 -6.86 -8.93
N ASP A 91 4.83 -6.62 -8.15
CA ASP A 91 4.07 -7.65 -7.45
C ASP A 91 2.57 -7.45 -7.68
N CYS A 92 1.81 -8.54 -7.72
CA CYS A 92 0.34 -8.47 -7.82
C CYS A 92 -0.36 -8.71 -6.49
N ASP A 93 0.36 -9.03 -5.42
CA ASP A 93 -0.22 -9.34 -4.10
C ASP A 93 -0.50 -8.10 -3.25
N PHE A 94 0.19 -7.00 -3.55
CA PHE A 94 0.10 -5.73 -2.81
C PHE A 94 0.63 -5.86 -1.37
N TYR A 95 1.72 -6.61 -1.19
CA TYR A 95 2.39 -6.76 0.11
C TYR A 95 3.13 -5.49 0.54
N GLY A 96 3.06 -5.16 1.83
CA GLY A 96 3.55 -3.91 2.40
C GLY A 96 2.65 -2.72 2.10
N MET A 97 3.14 -1.52 2.40
CA MET A 97 2.41 -0.28 2.13
C MET A 97 2.31 -0.02 0.63
N THR A 98 1.08 0.17 0.16
CA THR A 98 0.78 0.45 -1.24
C THR A 98 -0.18 1.63 -1.36
N PRO A 99 0.19 2.70 -2.08
CA PRO A 99 -0.67 3.87 -2.21
C PRO A 99 -1.69 3.65 -3.33
N PHE A 100 -2.95 4.04 -3.09
CA PHE A 100 -4.05 3.96 -4.05
C PHE A 100 -4.56 5.32 -4.50
N TYR A 101 -4.37 6.34 -3.69
CA TYR A 101 -4.67 7.73 -4.02
C TYR A 101 -3.76 8.65 -3.20
N GLU A 102 -3.34 9.75 -3.81
CA GLU A 102 -2.57 10.79 -3.14
C GLU A 102 -2.93 12.15 -3.76
N SER A 103 -3.49 13.03 -2.95
CA SER A 103 -3.64 14.45 -3.29
C SER A 103 -2.27 15.09 -3.54
N PRO A 104 -2.17 16.24 -4.25
CA PRO A 104 -0.93 17.02 -4.29
C PRO A 104 -0.37 17.25 -2.88
N GLU A 105 0.96 17.15 -2.71
CA GLU A 105 1.60 17.06 -1.39
C GLU A 105 1.23 18.21 -0.44
N ASP A 106 1.09 19.43 -0.98
CA ASP A 106 0.70 20.64 -0.28
C ASP A 106 -0.79 20.68 0.13
N MET A 107 -1.61 19.79 -0.42
CA MET A 107 -3.04 19.66 -0.13
C MET A 107 -3.36 18.51 0.83
N ILE A 108 -2.43 17.57 1.08
CA ILE A 108 -2.73 16.39 1.91
C ILE A 108 -2.90 16.79 3.38
N LYS A 109 -4.11 16.63 3.90
CA LYS A 109 -4.45 16.92 5.31
C LYS A 109 -4.47 15.70 6.21
N TYR A 110 -4.71 14.50 5.67
CA TYR A 110 -4.78 13.27 6.47
C TYR A 110 -4.38 12.03 5.66
N ASP A 111 -3.83 11.05 6.37
CA ASP A 111 -3.53 9.72 5.84
C ASP A 111 -4.66 8.75 6.21
N ILE A 112 -5.04 7.88 5.27
CA ILE A 112 -5.99 6.79 5.48
C ILE A 112 -5.27 5.49 5.13
N ILE A 113 -5.20 4.56 6.08
CA ILE A 113 -4.52 3.28 5.86
C ILE A 113 -5.47 2.12 6.14
N ALA A 114 -5.71 1.32 5.11
CA ALA A 114 -6.58 0.15 5.18
C ALA A 114 -5.78 -1.14 5.35
N VAL A 115 -6.20 -2.00 6.28
CA VAL A 115 -5.58 -3.28 6.60
C VAL A 115 -6.60 -4.40 6.35
N THR A 116 -6.24 -5.28 5.42
CA THR A 116 -7.03 -6.43 4.99
C THR A 116 -7.04 -7.56 6.04
N GLY A 117 -7.94 -8.53 5.88
CA GLY A 117 -8.06 -9.68 6.76
C GLY A 117 -7.11 -10.84 6.44
N LEU A 118 -7.29 -11.95 7.15
CA LEU A 118 -6.51 -13.18 6.99
C LEU A 118 -6.69 -13.77 5.58
N SER A 119 -5.58 -14.20 4.96
CA SER A 119 -5.55 -14.80 3.61
C SER A 119 -6.28 -13.97 2.55
N ALA A 120 -6.38 -12.66 2.76
CA ALA A 120 -7.15 -11.77 1.90
C ALA A 120 -6.22 -10.83 1.14
N HIS A 121 -6.45 -10.72 -0.17
CA HIS A 121 -5.64 -9.93 -1.08
C HIS A 121 -5.86 -8.43 -0.86
N ALA A 122 -4.80 -7.65 -0.64
CA ALA A 122 -4.95 -6.26 -0.17
C ALA A 122 -5.70 -5.34 -1.14
N PHE A 123 -5.54 -5.51 -2.47
CA PHE A 123 -6.43 -4.85 -3.45
C PHE A 123 -7.84 -5.45 -3.49
N GLY A 124 -7.95 -6.79 -3.55
CA GLY A 124 -9.20 -7.51 -3.74
C GLY A 124 -10.21 -7.33 -2.60
N SER A 125 -9.74 -7.17 -1.36
CA SER A 125 -10.59 -7.00 -0.18
C SER A 125 -11.48 -5.75 -0.21
N TRP A 126 -11.12 -4.76 -1.03
CA TRP A 126 -11.83 -3.48 -1.14
C TRP A 126 -12.50 -3.29 -2.50
N LYS A 127 -12.50 -4.35 -3.31
CA LYS A 127 -13.03 -4.35 -4.66
C LYS A 127 -14.51 -4.70 -4.65
N SER A 128 -15.27 -4.14 -5.59
CA SER A 128 -16.65 -4.53 -5.81
C SER A 128 -16.72 -6.02 -6.18
N PRO A 129 -17.66 -6.79 -5.58
CA PRO A 129 -17.84 -8.21 -5.91
C PRO A 129 -18.42 -8.42 -7.32
N ASP A 130 -19.14 -7.42 -7.82
CA ASP A 130 -19.89 -7.44 -9.08
C ASP A 130 -19.17 -6.71 -10.23
N GLN A 131 -18.26 -5.78 -9.93
CA GLN A 131 -17.57 -4.95 -10.93
C GLN A 131 -16.06 -5.07 -10.76
N ALA A 132 -15.46 -5.90 -11.62
CA ALA A 132 -14.06 -6.30 -11.47
C ALA A 132 -13.03 -5.15 -11.54
N HIS A 133 -13.40 -3.99 -12.07
CA HIS A 133 -12.50 -2.85 -12.20
C HIS A 133 -12.71 -1.80 -11.10
N VAL A 134 -13.75 -1.93 -10.28
CA VAL A 134 -14.16 -0.92 -9.30
C VAL A 134 -13.63 -1.27 -7.92
N MET A 135 -12.85 -0.36 -7.31
CA MET A 135 -12.25 -0.54 -6.00
C MET A 135 -12.52 0.67 -5.10
N TRP A 136 -13.14 0.43 -3.94
CA TRP A 136 -13.69 1.47 -3.06
C TRP A 136 -12.67 2.54 -2.64
N LEU A 137 -11.53 2.12 -2.11
CA LEU A 137 -10.50 3.02 -1.59
C LEU A 137 -9.90 3.93 -2.69
N ARG A 138 -9.78 3.42 -3.93
CA ARG A 138 -9.19 4.14 -5.06
C ARG A 138 -10.21 5.00 -5.81
N ASP A 139 -11.43 4.50 -5.99
CA ASP A 139 -12.38 5.10 -6.93
C ASP A 139 -13.39 6.03 -6.26
N PHE A 140 -13.84 5.68 -5.05
CA PHE A 140 -14.90 6.43 -4.36
C PHE A 140 -14.39 7.22 -3.17
N LEU A 141 -13.52 6.63 -2.34
CA LEU A 141 -13.08 7.30 -1.11
C LEU A 141 -12.38 8.64 -1.39
N LYS A 142 -11.63 8.74 -2.50
CA LYS A 142 -11.00 9.99 -2.95
C LYS A 142 -11.99 11.08 -3.34
N ILE A 143 -13.24 10.75 -3.68
CA ILE A 143 -14.27 11.72 -4.04
C ILE A 143 -14.75 12.43 -2.79
N ASP A 144 -15.00 11.65 -1.73
CA ASP A 144 -15.45 12.17 -0.44
C ASP A 144 -14.31 12.86 0.33
N LEU A 145 -13.09 12.35 0.18
CA LEU A 145 -11.90 12.75 0.93
C LEU A 145 -10.74 13.10 -0.03
N ALA A 146 -10.94 14.14 -0.85
CA ALA A 146 -10.02 14.51 -1.93
C ALA A 146 -8.66 15.07 -1.44
N ASP A 147 -8.60 15.62 -0.23
CA ASP A 147 -7.39 16.14 0.42
C ASP A 147 -6.67 15.10 1.28
N SER A 148 -6.74 13.82 0.86
CA SER A 148 -6.17 12.69 1.59
C SER A 148 -5.06 11.97 0.82
N ARG A 149 -4.34 11.13 1.56
CA ARG A 149 -3.51 10.05 1.01
C ARG A 149 -4.08 8.72 1.48
N VAL A 150 -4.45 7.85 0.54
CA VAL A 150 -5.06 6.55 0.82
C VAL A 150 -4.09 5.44 0.48
N LEU A 151 -3.81 4.61 1.47
CA LEU A 151 -2.90 3.47 1.41
C LEU A 151 -3.65 2.19 1.80
N THR A 152 -3.20 1.06 1.28
CA THR A 152 -3.47 -0.25 1.88
C THR A 152 -2.17 -0.84 2.40
N TRP A 153 -2.27 -1.68 3.43
CA TRP A 153 -1.19 -2.52 3.88
C TRP A 153 -1.56 -3.99 3.69
N GLY A 154 -0.84 -4.68 2.81
CA GLY A 154 -0.97 -6.11 2.60
C GLY A 154 0.11 -6.88 3.37
N TYR A 155 -0.22 -8.08 3.82
CA TYR A 155 0.71 -8.95 4.51
C TYR A 155 0.45 -10.40 4.14
N HIS A 156 1.51 -11.21 4.17
CA HIS A 156 1.37 -12.63 3.93
C HIS A 156 0.73 -13.31 5.15
N SER A 157 -0.36 -14.03 4.92
CA SER A 157 -1.07 -14.75 5.97
C SER A 157 -1.70 -16.02 5.42
N ASP A 158 -0.85 -16.96 5.03
CA ASP A 158 -1.31 -18.28 4.59
C ASP A 158 -1.69 -19.16 5.77
N ILE A 159 -2.85 -19.80 5.65
CA ILE A 159 -3.33 -20.87 6.55
C ILE A 159 -2.80 -22.25 6.09
N LYS A 160 -2.31 -22.35 4.84
CA LYS A 160 -2.02 -23.63 4.18
C LYS A 160 -0.80 -24.37 4.71
N ASN A 161 0.03 -23.71 5.51
CA ASN A 161 1.21 -24.32 6.09
C ASN A 161 1.00 -24.39 7.61
N ASP A 162 0.65 -25.58 8.13
CA ASP A 162 0.46 -25.85 9.57
C ASP A 162 1.68 -25.47 10.44
N GLN A 163 2.80 -25.09 9.81
CA GLN A 163 4.04 -24.64 10.46
C GLN A 163 4.19 -23.11 10.55
N SER A 164 3.44 -22.31 9.78
CA SER A 164 3.52 -20.84 9.82
C SER A 164 2.29 -20.24 10.51
N THR A 165 2.20 -20.42 11.82
CA THR A 165 1.28 -19.61 12.64
C THR A 165 1.90 -18.23 12.84
N THR A 166 1.91 -17.40 11.79
CA THR A 166 2.34 -15.99 11.94
C THR A 166 1.39 -15.34 12.93
N SER A 167 1.88 -15.10 14.15
CA SER A 167 1.05 -14.56 15.22
C SER A 167 0.61 -13.14 14.88
N ILE A 168 -0.58 -12.75 15.33
CA ILE A 168 -1.06 -11.35 15.21
C ILE A 168 0.00 -10.38 15.73
N ALA A 169 0.72 -10.75 16.79
CA ALA A 169 1.83 -9.97 17.33
C ALA A 169 2.96 -9.74 16.31
N ALA A 170 3.37 -10.77 15.55
CA ALA A 170 4.37 -10.61 14.49
C ALA A 170 3.87 -9.68 13.37
N ILE A 171 2.67 -9.93 12.86
CA ILE A 171 2.05 -9.12 11.80
C ILE A 171 1.90 -7.67 12.26
N SER A 172 1.51 -7.44 13.52
CA SER A 172 1.35 -6.09 14.08
C SER A 172 2.66 -5.33 14.22
N ARG A 173 3.78 -6.02 14.49
CA ARG A 173 5.11 -5.40 14.53
C ARG A 173 5.55 -4.98 13.14
N ASP A 174 5.34 -5.84 12.14
CA ASP A 174 5.64 -5.53 10.74
C ASP A 174 4.80 -4.32 10.28
N PHE A 175 3.51 -4.31 10.58
CA PHE A 175 2.64 -3.14 10.32
C PHE A 175 3.15 -1.88 11.01
N LEU A 176 3.54 -1.97 12.28
CA LEU A 176 4.01 -0.82 13.06
C LEU A 176 5.31 -0.25 12.51
N GLN A 177 6.24 -1.09 12.05
CA GLN A 177 7.44 -0.65 11.35
C GLN A 177 7.10 0.02 10.02
N ASP A 178 6.20 -0.60 9.26
CA ASP A 178 5.83 -0.12 7.94
C ASP A 178 5.10 1.22 7.98
N ILE A 179 4.16 1.41 8.91
CA ILE A 179 3.44 2.67 9.05
C ILE A 179 4.36 3.81 9.47
N LYS A 180 5.32 3.56 10.37
CA LYS A 180 6.35 4.54 10.73
C LYS A 180 7.17 4.93 9.50
N PHE A 181 7.59 3.95 8.70
CA PHE A 181 8.38 4.18 7.49
C PHE A 181 7.64 4.98 6.42
N ALA A 182 6.35 4.67 6.19
CA ALA A 182 5.48 5.37 5.24
C ALA A 182 5.12 6.81 5.67
N ARG A 183 5.23 7.11 6.97
CA ARG A 183 4.87 8.40 7.57
C ARG A 183 6.08 9.20 8.08
N ARG A 184 7.31 8.85 7.70
CA ARG A 184 8.50 9.65 8.07
C ARG A 184 8.43 11.07 7.51
N LYS A 185 9.16 12.00 8.16
CA LYS A 185 9.31 13.41 7.74
C LYS A 185 7.98 14.17 7.75
N SER A 186 7.54 14.71 6.61
CA SER A 186 6.39 15.63 6.50
C SER A 186 5.03 15.02 6.84
N ALA A 187 4.95 13.70 7.02
CA ALA A 187 3.72 12.98 7.32
C ALA A 187 3.60 12.48 8.78
N SER A 188 4.63 12.68 9.63
CA SER A 188 4.68 12.07 10.97
C SER A 188 3.53 12.49 11.85
N ASP A 189 3.20 13.79 11.83
CA ASP A 189 2.15 14.40 12.66
C ASP A 189 0.83 14.59 11.90
N ARG A 190 0.78 14.15 10.64
CA ARG A 190 -0.44 14.26 9.83
C ARG A 190 -1.55 13.39 10.43
N PRO A 191 -2.77 13.90 10.63
CA PRO A 191 -3.87 13.09 11.13
C PRO A 191 -4.04 11.78 10.36
N LEU A 192 -4.22 10.69 11.10
CA LEU A 192 -4.25 9.32 10.61
C LEU A 192 -5.61 8.68 10.93
N ILE A 193 -6.21 8.10 9.90
CA ILE A 193 -7.41 7.26 10.00
C ILE A 193 -7.02 5.84 9.60
N LEU A 194 -7.38 4.87 10.44
CA LEU A 194 -7.12 3.46 10.18
C LEU A 194 -8.40 2.73 9.82
N ILE A 195 -8.34 1.81 8.86
CA ILE A 195 -9.46 0.95 8.49
C ILE A 195 -9.02 -0.50 8.65
N GLY A 196 -9.68 -1.26 9.51
CA GLY A 196 -9.40 -2.68 9.74
C GLY A 196 -10.55 -3.56 9.30
N HIS A 197 -10.29 -4.52 8.42
CA HIS A 197 -11.25 -5.55 8.05
C HIS A 197 -10.86 -6.91 8.65
N SER A 198 -11.81 -7.59 9.29
CA SER A 198 -11.63 -8.92 9.87
C SER A 198 -10.36 -8.99 10.76
N LEU A 199 -9.44 -9.93 10.51
CA LEU A 199 -8.16 -10.04 11.23
C LEU A 199 -7.34 -8.74 11.22
N GLY A 200 -7.44 -7.94 10.15
CA GLY A 200 -6.72 -6.67 10.03
C GLY A 200 -7.06 -5.69 11.14
N GLY A 201 -8.29 -5.71 11.67
CA GLY A 201 -8.65 -4.91 12.84
C GLY A 201 -7.92 -5.33 14.12
N LEU A 202 -7.72 -6.64 14.32
CA LEU A 202 -6.95 -7.15 15.46
C LEU A 202 -5.46 -6.79 15.32
N VAL A 203 -4.92 -6.82 14.10
CA VAL A 203 -3.56 -6.36 13.81
C VAL A 203 -3.40 -4.89 14.20
N LEU A 204 -4.34 -4.02 13.81
CA LEU A 204 -4.32 -2.60 14.17
C LEU A 204 -4.38 -2.38 15.68
N GLN A 205 -5.30 -3.08 16.37
CA GLN A 205 -5.43 -2.98 17.82
C GLN A 205 -4.14 -3.40 18.53
N GLN A 206 -3.55 -4.53 18.13
CA GLN A 206 -2.32 -5.02 18.71
C GLN A 206 -1.16 -4.04 18.46
N ALA A 207 -1.03 -3.50 17.24
CA ALA A 207 0.02 -2.55 16.89
C ALA A 207 -0.06 -1.26 17.71
N LEU A 208 -1.27 -0.71 17.89
CA LEU A 208 -1.47 0.49 18.72
C LEU A 208 -1.23 0.20 20.22
N ALA A 209 -1.64 -0.97 20.70
CA ALA A 209 -1.39 -1.39 22.07
C ALA A 209 0.11 -1.56 22.34
N ASP A 210 0.87 -2.11 21.39
CA ASP A 210 2.33 -2.25 21.52
C ASP A 210 3.03 -0.90 21.41
N ALA A 211 2.62 -0.02 20.48
CA ALA A 211 3.11 1.34 20.40
C ALA A 211 2.91 2.13 21.72
N GLY A 212 1.83 1.86 22.46
CA GLY A 212 1.56 2.51 23.75
C GLY A 212 2.40 2.01 24.93
N LYS A 213 3.08 0.86 24.78
CA LYS A 213 3.98 0.31 25.83
C LYS A 213 5.41 0.82 25.68
N GLU A 214 5.81 1.14 24.45
CA GLU A 214 7.13 1.66 24.14
C GLU A 214 7.19 3.18 24.39
N THR A 215 8.38 3.70 24.70
CA THR A 215 8.57 5.11 25.09
C THR A 215 9.31 5.92 24.01
N ASP A 216 9.43 5.41 22.79
CA ASP A 216 10.02 6.17 21.69
C ASP A 216 9.05 7.22 21.12
N GLU A 217 9.63 8.34 20.69
CA GLU A 217 8.89 9.49 20.19
C GLU A 217 8.11 9.19 18.90
N GLU A 218 8.59 8.25 18.06
CA GLU A 218 7.88 7.86 16.84
C GLU A 218 6.56 7.16 17.16
N ASN A 219 6.56 6.23 18.13
CA ASN A 219 5.32 5.61 18.63
C ASN A 219 4.38 6.64 19.25
N GLY A 220 4.89 7.53 20.11
CA GLY A 220 4.09 8.59 20.71
C GLY A 220 3.43 9.49 19.65
N THR A 221 4.18 9.85 18.61
CA THR A 221 3.70 10.65 17.47
C THR A 221 2.64 9.92 16.66
N LEU A 222 2.86 8.63 16.36
CA LEU A 222 1.89 7.78 15.66
C LEU A 222 0.56 7.73 16.41
N LEU A 223 0.60 7.51 17.73
CA LEU A 223 -0.59 7.43 18.58
C LEU A 223 -1.35 8.75 18.63
N ARG A 224 -0.64 9.87 18.82
CA ARG A 224 -1.26 11.21 18.82
C ARG A 224 -1.85 11.59 17.46
N SER A 225 -1.26 11.11 16.38
CA SER A 225 -1.77 11.35 15.02
C SER A 225 -3.01 10.52 14.70
N CYS A 226 -3.21 9.37 15.36
CA CYS A 226 -4.36 8.50 15.10
C CYS A 226 -5.65 9.14 15.64
N ILE A 227 -6.45 9.71 14.74
CA ILE A 227 -7.68 10.44 15.08
C ILE A 227 -8.94 9.59 14.94
N GLY A 228 -8.84 8.40 14.32
CA GLY A 228 -10.00 7.54 14.13
C GLY A 228 -9.64 6.16 13.59
N ILE A 229 -10.48 5.17 13.92
CA ILE A 229 -10.37 3.79 13.45
C ILE A 229 -11.76 3.29 13.04
N LEU A 230 -11.87 2.68 11.86
CA LEU A 230 -13.08 2.03 11.37
C LEU A 230 -12.87 0.52 11.32
N PHE A 231 -13.79 -0.25 11.90
CA PHE A 231 -13.73 -1.71 11.93
C PHE A 231 -14.85 -2.35 11.13
N PHE A 232 -14.49 -3.28 10.26
CA PHE A 232 -15.42 -4.07 9.44
C PHE A 232 -15.28 -5.55 9.81
N GLY A 233 -16.28 -6.13 10.48
CA GLY A 233 -16.33 -7.56 10.79
C GLY A 233 -15.16 -8.06 11.67
N VAL A 234 -14.61 -7.22 12.54
CA VAL A 234 -13.44 -7.54 13.38
C VAL A 234 -13.85 -8.41 14.57
N PRO A 235 -13.28 -9.62 14.76
CA PRO A 235 -13.69 -10.56 15.80
C PRO A 235 -13.07 -10.23 17.16
N ASN A 236 -13.40 -9.05 17.73
CA ASN A 236 -12.85 -8.57 19.01
C ASN A 236 -13.10 -9.51 20.21
N LEU A 237 -14.08 -10.41 20.10
CA LEU A 237 -14.45 -11.40 21.12
C LEU A 237 -14.10 -12.84 20.72
N GLY A 238 -13.29 -13.01 19.66
CA GLY A 238 -12.99 -14.31 19.05
C GLY A 238 -14.06 -14.77 18.06
N LEU A 239 -13.69 -15.76 17.24
CA LEU A 239 -14.63 -16.46 16.35
C LEU A 239 -15.44 -17.44 17.19
N ASN A 240 -16.62 -17.04 17.66
CA ASN A 240 -17.56 -18.00 18.25
C ASN A 240 -18.24 -18.78 17.11
N PRO A 241 -18.05 -20.10 16.98
CA PRO A 241 -18.66 -20.89 15.90
C PRO A 241 -20.20 -20.88 15.92
N GLN A 242 -20.82 -20.43 17.01
CA GLN A 242 -22.28 -20.31 17.12
C GLN A 242 -22.82 -18.95 16.67
N ALA A 243 -21.98 -17.92 16.53
CA ALA A 243 -22.40 -16.58 16.12
C ALA A 243 -22.57 -16.44 14.59
N SER A 244 -22.05 -17.37 13.80
CA SER A 244 -22.16 -17.38 12.33
C SER A 244 -23.48 -17.92 11.79
N ARG A 245 -24.46 -18.26 12.65
CA ARG A 245 -25.78 -18.78 12.23
C ARG A 245 -26.88 -17.71 12.12
N HIS A 246 -26.57 -16.45 12.36
CA HIS A 246 -27.57 -15.36 12.38
C HIS A 246 -27.22 -14.15 11.50
N TRP A 247 -26.43 -14.36 10.45
CA TRP A 247 -26.26 -13.40 9.35
C TRP A 247 -26.62 -14.08 8.03
#